data_AF-A0A6L3F3L7-F1
#
_entry.id   AF-A0A6L3F3L7-F1
#
_cell.length_a   1.000
_cell.length_b   1.000
_cell.length_c   1.000
_cell.angle_alpha   90.00
_cell.angle_beta   90.00
_cell.angle_gamma   90.00
#
_symmetry.space_group_name_H-M   'P 1'
#
loop_
_entity.id
_entity.type
_entity.pdbx_description
1 polymer ?
#
loop_
_entity_poly.entity_id
_entity_poly.type
_entity_poly.pdbx_seq_one_letter_code
_entity_poly.pdbx_strand_id
1 'polypeptide(L)'
;MYRWDGEEFVQLAGTPFDFSGGLFGEIWEFVEGDDPSRLQIVRTYNGLTTIHEWTGDSYETVEVTIQPVPSYPTDILSISEWVKKGIEQGNYPEVIAFLEEALQKPAADYDFFGAPYYHAMRFVLGMNYVYLEDEEMARSVFENLHDEVPPKFIGFSQAAEAFLGEYDGVESAYEACKTAYDALLATEMELEGIQTTMPLCAFDNLFAERLEQYNGEGNVFDYVNVAEVIYSQHDDLNGDGRLDWLFALSHPTLFPPADVEVWAILQTDGGTEVMKLTRLWAGGEAVEEISAEIHSLPLFDTPLVAVLSNKGLRFLQLIKDEEAWEAKLHMFYGHEMDYSLQMVEDDLQLERFVDAATSYMGVDRITYWWDAEKGEFVEVSRHAPNSLGMPFDDAFDSAKVLILENGDSAAAIPILTAIADEYVPIHDSEWPISLPQMLYLLGLAHEMEGNEAQAVAAYWQLWHDYPTSLYALMAAAKLEEK
;
A
#
# COMPACT_ATOMS: atom_id res chain seq x y z
N MET A 1 5.60 -7.19 20.38
CA MET A 1 6.44 -6.08 20.87
C MET A 1 6.14 -5.83 22.34
N TYR A 2 7.11 -5.44 23.17
CA TYR A 2 6.89 -5.21 24.61
C TYR A 2 7.49 -3.86 25.05
N ARG A 3 6.76 -3.08 25.86
CA ARG A 3 7.23 -1.84 26.49
C ARG A 3 7.38 -2.05 27.98
N TRP A 4 8.48 -1.60 28.56
CA TRP A 4 8.66 -1.57 30.00
C TRP A 4 7.82 -0.43 30.61
N ASP A 5 6.89 -0.72 31.51
CA ASP A 5 6.01 0.29 32.13
C ASP A 5 6.48 0.76 33.52
N GLY A 6 7.66 0.31 33.95
CA GLY A 6 8.20 0.55 35.29
C GLY A 6 8.14 -0.66 36.21
N GLU A 7 7.20 -1.59 36.00
CA GLU A 7 7.06 -2.81 36.81
C GLU A 7 7.00 -4.09 35.95
N GLU A 8 6.47 -4.00 34.73
CA GLU A 8 6.37 -5.12 33.80
C GLU A 8 6.61 -4.76 32.33
N PHE A 9 6.86 -5.79 31.53
CA PHE A 9 6.88 -5.69 30.08
C PHE A 9 5.45 -5.87 29.55
N VAL A 10 4.83 -4.78 29.11
CA VAL A 10 3.49 -4.75 28.53
C VAL A 10 3.58 -5.02 27.03
N GLN A 11 2.87 -6.02 26.54
CA GLN A 11 2.83 -6.35 25.12
C GLN A 11 2.09 -5.26 24.35
N LEU A 12 2.80 -4.50 23.50
CA LEU A 12 2.24 -3.43 22.68
C LEU A 12 1.58 -3.95 21.38
N ALA A 13 2.00 -5.11 20.87
CA ALA A 13 1.43 -5.71 19.67
C ALA A 13 1.54 -7.24 19.69
N GLY A 14 0.44 -7.90 19.32
CA GLY A 14 0.24 -9.36 19.32
C GLY A 14 0.85 -10.09 18.12
N THR A 15 1.08 -9.39 17.01
CA THR A 15 1.68 -9.94 15.80
C THR A 15 3.20 -9.91 15.90
N PRO A 16 3.91 -11.02 15.60
CA PRO A 16 5.36 -10.98 15.44
C PRO A 16 5.67 -10.04 14.27
N PHE A 17 6.42 -8.96 14.54
CA PHE A 17 7.08 -8.20 13.49
C PHE A 17 8.08 -9.15 12.84
N ASP A 18 7.83 -9.49 11.57
CA ASP A 18 8.72 -10.37 10.84
C ASP A 18 9.94 -9.58 10.35
N PHE A 19 11.06 -9.74 11.04
CA PHE A 19 12.36 -9.18 10.63
C PHE A 19 13.05 -10.04 9.55
N SER A 20 12.40 -11.09 9.03
CA SER A 20 13.00 -11.98 8.03
C SER A 20 13.30 -11.31 6.69
N GLY A 21 12.81 -10.08 6.46
CA GLY A 21 13.10 -9.26 5.28
C GLY A 21 14.35 -8.37 5.35
N GLY A 22 15.06 -8.32 6.49
CA GLY A 22 16.25 -7.47 6.62
C GLY A 22 17.35 -7.87 5.63
N LEU A 23 17.81 -6.92 4.82
CA LEU A 23 18.95 -7.11 3.93
C LEU A 23 20.23 -7.32 4.77
N PHE A 24 21.17 -8.11 4.25
CA PHE A 24 22.42 -8.42 4.97
C PHE A 24 23.16 -7.14 5.36
N GLY A 25 23.30 -6.88 6.66
CA GLY A 25 24.08 -5.76 7.19
C GLY A 25 23.29 -4.63 7.86
N GLU A 26 21.96 -4.75 7.92
CA GLU A 26 21.13 -3.79 8.67
C GLU A 26 21.34 -3.89 10.18
N ILE A 27 21.57 -2.76 10.83
CA ILE A 27 21.58 -2.63 12.28
C ILE A 27 20.26 -2.00 12.70
N TRP A 28 19.51 -2.71 13.52
CA TRP A 28 18.27 -2.24 14.11
C TRP A 28 18.50 -1.95 15.59
N GLU A 29 18.39 -0.69 15.98
CA GLU A 29 18.51 -0.24 17.36
C GLU A 29 17.17 0.30 17.84
N PHE A 30 16.71 -0.21 18.98
CA PHE A 30 15.61 0.40 19.71
C PHE A 30 16.21 1.48 20.59
N VAL A 31 15.82 2.73 20.34
CA VAL A 31 16.30 3.88 21.10
C VAL A 31 15.12 4.44 21.88
N GLU A 32 15.30 4.60 23.19
CA GLU A 32 14.38 5.42 23.97
C GLU A 32 14.61 6.87 23.53
N GLY A 33 13.61 7.47 22.88
CA GLY A 33 13.64 8.88 22.53
C GLY A 33 13.65 9.76 23.78
N ASP A 34 13.83 11.07 23.60
CA ASP A 34 13.75 12.05 24.70
C ASP A 34 12.40 12.03 25.43
N ASP A 35 11.37 11.51 24.78
CA ASP A 35 10.09 11.14 25.38
C ASP A 35 9.99 9.61 25.52
N PRO A 36 9.98 9.05 26.74
CA PRO A 36 9.90 7.61 26.97
C PRO A 36 8.55 6.99 26.53
N SER A 37 7.57 7.80 26.15
CA SER A 37 6.33 7.32 25.52
C SER A 37 6.48 7.04 24.02
N ARG A 38 7.54 7.53 23.38
CA ARG A 38 7.81 7.38 21.94
C ARG A 38 8.91 6.34 21.73
N LEU A 39 8.49 5.15 21.33
CA LEU A 39 9.41 4.08 20.96
C LEU A 39 9.96 4.37 19.56
N GLN A 40 11.27 4.55 19.44
CA GLN A 40 11.94 4.76 18.17
C GLN A 40 12.69 3.51 17.72
N ILE A 41 12.55 3.21 16.43
CA ILE A 41 13.34 2.20 15.74
C ILE A 41 14.33 2.95 14.85
N VAL A 42 15.61 2.85 15.18
CA VAL A 42 16.69 3.37 14.36
C VAL A 42 17.22 2.23 13.50
N ARG A 43 16.96 2.30 12.20
CA ARG A 43 17.53 1.39 11.20
C ARG A 43 18.73 2.07 10.57
N THR A 44 19.92 1.52 10.79
CA THR A 44 21.15 1.98 10.16
C THR A 44 21.62 0.96 9.15
N TYR A 45 21.79 1.40 7.91
CA TYR A 45 22.25 0.56 6.81
C TYR A 45 23.13 1.35 5.85
N ASN A 46 24.41 0.99 5.76
CA ASN A 46 25.36 1.57 4.79
C ASN A 46 25.35 3.12 4.73
N GLY A 47 25.35 3.77 5.89
CA GLY A 47 25.34 5.24 6.01
C GLY A 47 23.96 5.88 5.88
N LEU A 48 22.92 5.14 5.51
CA LEU A 48 21.53 5.56 5.67
C LEU A 48 21.08 5.23 7.10
N THR A 49 20.63 6.23 7.84
CA THR A 49 19.97 6.04 9.14
C THR A 49 18.53 6.50 9.01
N THR A 50 17.57 5.59 9.12
CA THR A 50 16.14 5.93 9.18
C THR A 50 15.65 5.74 10.61
N ILE A 51 15.07 6.79 11.19
CA ILE A 51 14.40 6.75 12.48
C ILE A 51 12.91 6.62 12.20
N HIS A 52 12.32 5.55 12.75
CA HIS A 52 10.90 5.33 12.71
C HIS A 52 10.30 5.51 14.10
N GLU A 53 9.18 6.21 14.20
CA GLU A 53 8.48 6.45 15.45
C GLU A 53 7.11 5.79 15.44
N TRP A 54 6.71 5.21 16.58
CA TRP A 54 5.39 4.64 16.73
C TRP A 54 4.34 5.74 16.89
N THR A 55 3.37 5.80 15.97
CA THR A 55 2.28 6.80 15.99
C THR A 55 1.09 6.41 16.86
N GLY A 56 1.02 5.16 17.30
CA GLY A 56 -0.15 4.58 17.97
C GLY A 56 -0.68 3.36 17.24
N ASP A 57 -0.60 3.38 15.91
CA ASP A 57 -1.12 2.33 15.01
C ASP A 57 -0.04 1.75 14.08
N SER A 58 0.99 2.53 13.75
CA SER A 58 2.05 2.14 12.82
C SER A 58 3.40 2.76 13.21
N TYR A 59 4.48 2.31 12.56
CA TYR A 59 5.77 3.02 12.59
C TYR A 59 5.89 3.90 11.35
N GLU A 60 6.10 5.19 11.57
CA GLU A 60 6.31 6.17 10.50
C GLU A 60 7.76 6.65 10.49
N THR A 61 8.31 6.89 9.31
CA THR A 61 9.68 7.40 9.20
C THR A 61 9.68 8.88 9.55
N VAL A 62 10.24 9.24 10.70
CA VAL A 62 10.25 10.62 11.21
C VAL A 62 11.55 11.36 10.88
N GLU A 63 12.65 10.62 10.74
CA GLU A 63 13.93 11.20 10.39
C GLU A 63 14.67 10.26 9.46
N VAL A 64 15.34 10.83 8.47
CA VAL A 64 16.30 10.08 7.67
C VAL A 64 17.58 10.89 7.61
N THR A 65 18.61 10.38 8.27
CA THR A 65 19.93 10.95 8.26
C THR A 65 20.80 10.16 7.29
N ILE A 66 21.23 10.84 6.23
CA ILE A 66 22.21 10.34 5.28
C ILE A 66 23.60 10.74 5.79
N GLN A 67 24.33 9.77 6.35
CA GLN A 67 25.74 9.97 6.72
C GLN A 67 26.65 9.67 5.52
N PRO A 68 27.75 10.43 5.37
CA PRO A 68 28.81 10.08 4.42
C PRO A 68 29.28 8.66 4.71
N VAL A 69 29.09 7.75 3.76
CA VAL A 69 29.36 6.33 4.01
C VAL A 69 30.86 6.14 4.25
N PRO A 70 31.31 5.67 5.44
CA PRO A 70 32.74 5.54 5.74
C PRO A 70 33.45 4.50 4.86
N SER A 71 32.68 3.59 4.27
CA SER A 71 33.11 2.59 3.30
C SER A 71 31.95 2.33 2.34
N TYR A 72 32.16 2.57 1.05
CA TYR A 72 31.17 2.36 -0.03
C TYR A 72 30.21 1.19 0.23
N PRO A 73 28.88 1.40 0.06
CA PRO A 73 27.94 0.29 0.09
C PRO A 73 28.40 -0.76 -0.92
N THR A 74 28.54 -2.00 -0.47
CA THR A 74 29.08 -3.09 -1.29
C THR A 74 28.01 -3.78 -2.12
N ASP A 75 26.73 -3.54 -1.84
CA ASP A 75 25.60 -4.14 -2.55
C ASP A 75 24.71 -3.10 -3.22
N ILE A 76 24.05 -3.55 -4.28
CA ILE A 76 23.34 -2.70 -5.22
C ILE A 76 22.05 -2.13 -4.66
N LEU A 77 21.39 -2.91 -3.79
CA LEU A 77 20.13 -2.53 -3.18
C LEU A 77 20.37 -1.33 -2.26
N SER A 78 21.45 -1.36 -1.47
CA SER A 78 21.89 -0.23 -0.65
C SER A 78 22.15 1.04 -1.46
N ILE A 79 22.91 0.92 -2.56
CA ILE A 79 23.20 2.06 -3.43
C ILE A 79 21.90 2.65 -3.97
N SER A 80 21.01 1.78 -4.43
CA SER A 80 19.74 2.16 -5.02
C SER A 80 18.79 2.82 -4.02
N GLU A 81 18.67 2.26 -2.81
CA GLU A 81 17.85 2.80 -1.72
C GLU A 81 18.40 4.13 -1.24
N TRP A 82 19.72 4.25 -1.09
CA TRP A 82 20.38 5.47 -0.66
C TRP A 82 20.19 6.60 -1.68
N VAL A 83 20.40 6.30 -2.97
CA VAL A 83 20.18 7.27 -4.06
C VAL A 83 18.71 7.67 -4.14
N LYS A 84 17.79 6.70 -4.07
CA LYS A 84 16.34 6.96 -4.05
C LYS A 84 15.95 7.86 -2.87
N LYS A 85 16.38 7.54 -1.66
CA LYS A 85 16.08 8.32 -0.45
C LYS A 85 16.70 9.72 -0.47
N GLY A 86 17.93 9.84 -0.96
CA GLY A 86 18.59 11.13 -1.15
C GLY A 86 17.82 12.02 -2.14
N ILE A 87 17.37 11.44 -3.25
CA ILE A 87 16.52 12.15 -4.23
C ILE A 87 15.18 12.54 -3.59
N GLU A 88 14.47 11.62 -2.93
CA GLU A 88 13.20 11.87 -2.21
C GLU A 88 13.30 13.02 -1.19
N GLN A 89 14.49 13.30 -0.67
CA GLN A 89 14.75 14.37 0.31
C GLN A 89 15.29 15.66 -0.30
N GLY A 90 15.48 15.72 -1.62
CA GLY A 90 16.13 16.86 -2.29
C GLY A 90 17.62 17.01 -1.99
N ASN A 91 18.28 15.96 -1.45
CA ASN A 91 19.72 15.96 -1.14
C ASN A 91 20.56 15.69 -2.41
N TYR A 92 20.27 16.40 -3.50
CA TYR A 92 20.89 16.21 -4.81
C TYR A 92 22.43 16.37 -4.79
N PRO A 93 23.03 17.36 -4.11
CA PRO A 93 24.49 17.51 -4.07
C PRO A 93 25.21 16.29 -3.46
N GLU A 94 24.68 15.74 -2.37
CA GLU A 94 25.20 14.54 -1.72
C GLU A 94 25.05 13.33 -2.64
N VAL A 95 23.90 13.21 -3.32
CA VAL A 95 23.66 12.12 -4.28
C VAL A 95 24.65 12.18 -5.45
N ILE A 96 24.89 13.37 -6.00
CA ILE A 96 25.86 13.59 -7.07
C ILE A 96 27.26 13.22 -6.62
N ALA A 97 27.72 13.75 -5.48
CA ALA A 97 29.05 13.48 -4.98
C ALA A 97 29.29 11.97 -4.77
N PHE A 98 28.28 11.28 -4.25
CA PHE A 98 28.30 9.83 -4.10
C PHE A 98 28.35 9.10 -5.45
N LEU A 99 27.49 9.47 -6.41
CA LEU A 99 27.45 8.83 -7.74
C LEU A 99 28.74 9.10 -8.54
N GLU A 100 29.30 10.30 -8.48
CA GLU A 100 30.56 10.64 -9.12
C GLU A 100 31.71 9.79 -8.58
N GLU A 101 31.85 9.69 -7.25
CA GLU A 101 32.91 8.89 -6.64
C GLU A 101 32.67 7.38 -6.83
N ALA A 102 31.41 6.92 -6.86
CA ALA A 102 31.08 5.57 -7.28
C ALA A 102 31.58 5.32 -8.72
N LEU A 103 31.17 6.16 -9.67
CA LEU A 103 31.44 5.96 -11.09
C LEU A 103 32.92 6.10 -11.49
N GLN A 104 33.78 6.66 -10.63
CA GLN A 104 35.24 6.67 -10.80
C GLN A 104 35.89 5.28 -10.72
N LYS A 105 35.22 4.30 -10.09
CA LYS A 105 35.75 2.93 -10.04
C LYS A 105 35.60 2.26 -11.43
N PRO A 106 36.60 1.48 -11.88
CA PRO A 106 36.53 0.81 -13.18
C PRO A 106 35.28 -0.06 -13.28
N ALA A 107 34.56 0.00 -14.41
CA ALA A 107 33.39 -0.86 -14.68
C ALA A 107 33.69 -2.37 -14.50
N ALA A 108 34.95 -2.80 -14.65
CA ALA A 108 35.38 -4.19 -14.41
C ALA A 108 35.39 -4.59 -12.92
N ASP A 109 35.55 -3.63 -12.00
CA ASP A 109 35.41 -3.87 -10.56
C ASP A 109 33.93 -4.02 -10.15
N TYR A 110 33.00 -3.70 -11.07
CA TYR A 110 31.57 -3.89 -10.92
C TYR A 110 31.07 -5.26 -11.38
N ASP A 111 31.95 -6.26 -11.55
CA ASP A 111 31.56 -7.66 -11.78
C ASP A 111 30.58 -8.18 -10.71
N PHE A 112 30.52 -7.52 -9.53
CA PHE A 112 29.56 -7.80 -8.47
C PHE A 112 28.14 -7.22 -8.73
N PHE A 113 28.04 -6.09 -9.43
CA PHE A 113 26.79 -5.34 -9.65
C PHE A 113 26.19 -5.59 -11.03
N GLY A 114 27.04 -5.92 -12.01
CA GLY A 114 26.67 -6.04 -13.41
C GLY A 114 26.75 -4.68 -14.13
N ALA A 115 27.31 -4.69 -15.33
CA ALA A 115 27.47 -3.49 -16.14
C ALA A 115 26.17 -2.72 -16.51
N PRO A 116 24.95 -3.31 -16.55
CA PRO A 116 23.72 -2.52 -16.71
C PRO A 116 23.53 -1.44 -15.63
N TYR A 117 23.83 -1.76 -14.37
CA TYR A 117 23.62 -0.83 -13.27
C TYR A 117 24.63 0.31 -13.24
N TYR A 118 25.85 0.07 -13.73
CA TYR A 118 26.81 1.14 -13.94
C TYR A 118 26.25 2.22 -14.89
N HIS A 119 25.58 1.80 -15.97
CA HIS A 119 24.95 2.72 -16.91
C HIS A 119 23.68 3.36 -16.36
N ALA A 120 22.90 2.63 -15.55
CA ALA A 120 21.77 3.20 -14.80
C ALA A 120 22.22 4.32 -13.84
N MET A 121 23.28 4.10 -13.07
CA MET A 121 23.84 5.12 -12.17
C MET A 121 24.31 6.37 -12.93
N ARG A 122 24.91 6.20 -14.12
CA ARG A 122 25.26 7.34 -14.98
C ARG A 122 24.03 8.10 -15.46
N PHE A 123 22.97 7.40 -15.83
CA PHE A 123 21.71 8.03 -16.22
C PHE A 123 21.12 8.83 -15.04
N VAL A 124 21.07 8.23 -13.84
CA VAL A 124 20.60 8.90 -12.62
C VAL A 124 21.48 10.10 -12.26
N LEU A 125 22.80 10.00 -12.40
CA LEU A 125 23.71 11.13 -12.20
C LEU A 125 23.38 12.29 -13.15
N GLY A 126 23.16 12.00 -14.43
CA GLY A 126 22.76 13.00 -15.42
C GLY A 126 21.46 13.70 -15.00
N MET A 127 20.46 12.94 -14.56
CA MET A 127 19.23 13.51 -14.03
C MET A 127 19.44 14.37 -12.79
N ASN A 128 20.30 13.97 -11.85
CA ASN A 128 20.61 14.78 -10.65
C ASN A 128 21.21 16.14 -11.01
N TYR A 129 22.03 16.24 -12.06
CA TYR A 129 22.48 17.55 -12.57
C TYR A 129 21.37 18.37 -13.20
N VAL A 130 20.40 17.72 -13.86
CA VAL A 130 19.19 18.41 -14.37
C VAL A 130 18.41 19.04 -13.22
N TYR A 131 18.24 18.33 -12.08
CA TYR A 131 17.59 18.87 -10.88
C TYR A 131 18.32 20.07 -10.28
N LEU A 132 19.65 20.08 -10.35
CA LEU A 132 20.46 21.23 -9.90
C LEU A 132 20.56 22.36 -10.94
N GLU A 133 19.84 22.27 -12.06
CA GLU A 133 19.92 23.19 -13.20
C GLU A 133 21.35 23.33 -13.76
N ASP A 134 22.22 22.34 -13.54
CA ASP A 134 23.57 22.29 -14.10
C ASP A 134 23.53 21.63 -15.48
N GLU A 135 23.05 22.41 -16.46
CA GLU A 135 22.83 21.93 -17.83
C GLU A 135 24.12 21.41 -18.49
N GLU A 136 25.26 22.04 -18.21
CA GLU A 136 26.55 21.65 -18.76
C GLU A 136 26.95 20.25 -18.27
N MET A 137 26.85 20.02 -16.96
CA MET A 137 27.17 18.70 -16.38
C MET A 137 26.16 17.64 -16.79
N ALA A 138 24.85 17.97 -16.81
CA ALA A 138 23.81 17.05 -17.27
C ALA A 138 24.08 16.57 -18.71
N ARG A 139 24.30 17.51 -19.64
CA ARG A 139 24.63 17.18 -21.03
C ARG A 139 25.90 16.37 -21.12
N SER A 140 26.96 16.74 -20.41
CA SER A 140 28.22 16.00 -20.42
C SER A 140 28.04 14.56 -19.97
N VAL A 141 27.27 14.30 -18.92
CA VAL A 141 27.01 12.93 -18.42
C VAL A 141 26.25 12.11 -19.46
N PHE A 142 25.21 12.68 -20.09
CA PHE A 142 24.43 11.98 -21.12
C PHE A 142 25.21 11.78 -22.43
N GLU A 143 26.03 12.74 -22.86
CA GLU A 143 26.90 12.59 -24.03
C GLU A 143 27.92 11.46 -23.81
N ASN A 144 28.56 11.45 -22.64
CA ASN A 144 29.47 10.36 -22.29
C ASN A 144 28.71 9.01 -22.24
N LEU A 145 27.48 8.99 -21.72
CA LEU A 145 26.66 7.77 -21.67
C LEU A 145 26.28 7.31 -23.09
N HIS A 146 25.99 8.23 -24.00
CA HIS A 146 25.75 7.89 -25.40
C HIS A 146 26.99 7.26 -26.06
N ASP A 147 28.16 7.86 -25.85
CA ASP A 147 29.40 7.51 -26.57
C ASP A 147 30.12 6.25 -26.04
N GLU A 148 30.07 6.00 -24.73
CA GLU A 148 30.92 5.00 -24.08
C GLU A 148 30.23 3.66 -23.77
N VAL A 149 28.93 3.55 -24.05
CA VAL A 149 28.16 2.35 -23.72
C VAL A 149 28.48 1.20 -24.68
N PRO A 150 28.87 0.01 -24.16
CA PRO A 150 29.08 -1.17 -24.99
C PRO A 150 27.81 -1.57 -25.76
N PRO A 151 27.93 -2.18 -26.97
CA PRO A 151 26.78 -2.55 -27.80
C PRO A 151 25.71 -3.43 -27.11
N LYS A 152 26.11 -4.20 -26.09
CA LYS A 152 25.18 -5.05 -25.30
C LYS A 152 24.25 -4.26 -24.37
N PHE A 153 24.50 -2.96 -24.16
CA PHE A 153 23.67 -2.07 -23.34
C PHE A 153 23.17 -0.87 -24.14
N ILE A 154 23.01 -1.05 -25.45
CA ILE A 154 22.65 0.02 -26.40
C ILE A 154 21.39 0.80 -25.97
N GLY A 155 20.49 0.20 -25.18
CA GLY A 155 19.35 0.90 -24.60
C GLY A 155 19.70 2.14 -23.80
N PHE A 156 20.78 2.14 -23.01
CA PHE A 156 21.20 3.34 -22.28
C PHE A 156 21.79 4.41 -23.21
N SER A 157 22.47 4.01 -24.28
CA SER A 157 22.99 4.93 -25.30
C SER A 157 21.85 5.58 -26.08
N GLN A 158 20.83 4.80 -26.45
CA GLN A 158 19.62 5.28 -27.12
C GLN A 158 18.76 6.16 -26.21
N ALA A 159 18.63 5.80 -24.94
CA ALA A 159 17.95 6.64 -23.95
C ALA A 159 18.68 7.98 -23.77
N ALA A 160 20.01 7.98 -23.67
CA ALA A 160 20.81 9.21 -23.59
C ALA A 160 20.69 10.07 -24.86
N GLU A 161 20.72 9.46 -26.04
CA GLU A 161 20.49 10.15 -27.32
C GLU A 161 19.10 10.80 -27.38
N ALA A 162 18.07 10.04 -27.02
CA ALA A 162 16.69 10.50 -26.95
C ALA A 162 16.52 11.65 -25.95
N PHE A 163 17.15 11.53 -24.76
CA PHE A 163 17.18 12.60 -23.77
C PHE A 163 17.79 13.88 -24.36
N LEU A 164 19.01 13.79 -24.89
CA LEU A 164 19.74 14.93 -25.44
C LEU A 164 19.01 15.58 -26.64
N GLY A 165 18.26 14.81 -27.41
CA GLY A 165 17.49 15.30 -28.55
C GLY A 165 16.33 16.21 -28.18
N GLU A 166 15.71 15.97 -27.01
CA GLU A 166 14.57 16.74 -26.51
C GLU A 166 14.98 17.75 -25.41
N TYR A 167 16.16 17.57 -24.79
CA TYR A 167 16.63 18.42 -23.70
C TYR A 167 17.20 19.75 -24.20
N ASP A 168 16.51 20.85 -23.91
CA ASP A 168 16.84 22.27 -24.17
C ASP A 168 16.82 23.12 -22.88
N GLY A 169 17.09 22.49 -21.73
CA GLY A 169 17.06 23.13 -20.41
C GLY A 169 16.07 22.48 -19.45
N VAL A 170 16.06 22.95 -18.20
CA VAL A 170 15.28 22.32 -17.12
C VAL A 170 13.80 22.22 -17.49
N GLU A 171 13.23 23.19 -18.23
CA GLU A 171 11.84 23.22 -18.67
C GLU A 171 11.44 22.02 -19.53
N SER A 172 12.37 21.53 -20.36
CA SER A 172 12.19 20.37 -21.25
C SER A 172 12.56 19.02 -20.60
N ALA A 173 13.14 19.03 -19.39
CA ALA A 173 13.66 17.85 -18.71
C ALA A 173 12.67 16.68 -18.64
N TYR A 174 11.39 16.97 -18.42
CA TYR A 174 10.36 15.94 -18.36
C TYR A 174 10.23 15.21 -19.70
N GLU A 175 9.99 15.95 -20.79
CA GLU A 175 9.76 15.36 -22.12
C GLU A 175 11.02 14.64 -22.60
N ALA A 176 12.19 15.17 -22.25
CA ALA A 176 13.46 14.50 -22.47
C ALA A 176 13.56 13.17 -21.70
N CYS A 177 13.20 13.14 -20.41
CA CYS A 177 13.23 11.91 -19.61
C CYS A 177 12.22 10.87 -20.11
N LYS A 178 11.01 11.30 -20.49
CA LYS A 178 9.98 10.44 -21.04
C LYS A 178 10.43 9.80 -22.35
N THR A 179 10.92 10.60 -23.29
CA THR A 179 11.45 10.11 -24.58
C THR A 179 12.63 9.15 -24.37
N ALA A 180 13.51 9.46 -23.41
CA ALA A 180 14.61 8.58 -23.03
C ALA A 180 14.15 7.24 -22.43
N TYR A 181 13.11 7.28 -21.59
CA TYR A 181 12.52 6.08 -21.00
C TYR A 181 11.83 5.20 -22.05
N ASP A 182 11.07 5.80 -22.95
CA ASP A 182 10.43 5.09 -24.07
C ASP A 182 11.48 4.41 -24.97
N ALA A 183 12.59 5.10 -25.24
CA ALA A 183 13.71 4.54 -25.97
C ALA A 183 14.35 3.36 -25.22
N LEU A 184 14.48 3.44 -23.89
CA LEU A 184 15.00 2.37 -23.05
C LEU A 184 14.09 1.12 -23.10
N LEU A 185 12.78 1.30 -22.95
CA LEU A 185 11.79 0.22 -23.03
C LEU A 185 11.76 -0.48 -24.38
N ALA A 186 11.96 0.26 -25.47
CA ALA A 186 11.97 -0.29 -26.83
C ALA A 186 13.11 -1.28 -27.09
N THR A 187 14.13 -1.35 -26.22
CA THR A 187 15.34 -2.16 -26.46
C THR A 187 15.28 -3.63 -26.01
N GLU A 188 14.11 -4.10 -25.52
CA GLU A 188 13.92 -5.45 -24.96
C GLU A 188 14.99 -5.84 -23.90
N MET A 189 15.64 -4.84 -23.28
CA MET A 189 16.66 -5.07 -22.26
C MET A 189 15.96 -5.57 -20.98
N GLU A 190 16.50 -6.60 -20.32
CA GLU A 190 16.01 -7.08 -19.02
C GLU A 190 16.20 -5.99 -17.95
N LEU A 191 15.24 -5.08 -17.87
CA LEU A 191 15.22 -3.92 -16.98
C LEU A 191 14.54 -4.19 -15.64
N GLU A 192 13.89 -5.36 -15.49
CA GLU A 192 13.02 -5.69 -14.35
C GLU A 192 13.71 -5.53 -12.97
N GLY A 193 15.03 -5.70 -12.89
CA GLY A 193 15.78 -5.45 -11.64
C GLY A 193 16.32 -4.03 -11.46
N ILE A 194 16.52 -3.28 -12.55
CA ILE A 194 17.16 -1.96 -12.52
C ILE A 194 16.13 -0.86 -12.27
N GLN A 195 14.97 -0.95 -12.91
CA GLN A 195 13.89 0.05 -12.76
C GLN A 195 13.25 0.02 -11.37
N THR A 196 13.19 -1.16 -10.75
CA THR A 196 12.63 -1.32 -9.39
C THR A 196 13.54 -0.76 -8.31
N THR A 197 14.84 -0.62 -8.60
CA THR A 197 15.86 -0.23 -7.62
C THR A 197 16.29 1.23 -7.80
N MET A 198 16.48 1.71 -9.03
CA MET A 198 16.92 3.09 -9.30
C MET A 198 15.84 3.92 -10.01
N PRO A 199 15.43 5.07 -9.46
CA PRO A 199 14.53 5.98 -10.14
C PRO A 199 15.26 6.67 -11.29
N LEU A 200 15.22 6.08 -12.49
CA LEU A 200 15.85 6.64 -13.70
C LEU A 200 15.30 8.03 -14.04
N CYS A 201 14.02 8.26 -13.73
CA CYS A 201 13.34 9.55 -13.79
C CYS A 201 12.52 9.71 -12.49
N ALA A 202 12.96 10.53 -11.54
CA ALA A 202 12.19 10.83 -10.33
C ALA A 202 11.09 11.88 -10.60
N PHE A 203 10.12 11.52 -11.45
CA PHE A 203 9.05 12.41 -11.92
C PHE A 203 8.28 13.11 -10.80
N ASP A 204 8.05 12.43 -9.68
CA ASP A 204 7.32 12.94 -8.51
C ASP A 204 7.96 14.22 -7.92
N ASN A 205 9.31 14.32 -7.94
CA ASN A 205 10.02 15.46 -7.35
C ASN A 205 10.07 16.66 -8.31
N LEU A 206 10.30 16.42 -9.62
CA LEU A 206 10.15 17.49 -10.63
C LEU A 206 8.73 18.04 -10.64
N PHE A 207 7.73 17.18 -10.41
CA PHE A 207 6.33 17.55 -10.30
C PHE A 207 6.09 18.50 -9.13
N ALA A 208 6.47 18.09 -7.92
CA ALA A 208 6.23 18.87 -6.69
C ALA A 208 6.95 20.23 -6.72
N GLU A 209 8.24 20.26 -7.05
CA GLU A 209 9.02 21.50 -7.11
C GLU A 209 8.49 22.46 -8.18
N ARG A 210 8.10 21.95 -9.36
CA ARG A 210 7.51 22.83 -10.39
C ARG A 210 6.15 23.33 -9.95
N LEU A 211 5.27 22.49 -9.43
CA LEU A 211 3.96 22.94 -9.04
C LEU A 211 4.02 24.05 -7.97
N GLU A 212 4.97 23.97 -7.04
CA GLU A 212 5.27 25.03 -6.09
C GLU A 212 5.83 26.31 -6.74
N GLN A 213 6.74 26.19 -7.72
CA GLN A 213 7.22 27.34 -8.50
C GLN A 213 6.10 28.01 -9.34
N TYR A 214 5.11 27.24 -9.78
CA TYR A 214 3.97 27.72 -10.57
C TYR A 214 2.85 28.37 -9.74
N ASN A 215 2.99 28.40 -8.41
CA ASN A 215 2.12 29.10 -7.46
C ASN A 215 2.11 30.65 -7.64
N GLY A 216 2.91 31.16 -8.58
CA GLY A 216 3.03 32.58 -8.89
C GLY A 216 2.18 33.06 -10.07
N GLU A 217 2.38 32.55 -11.29
CA GLU A 217 1.86 33.21 -12.51
C GLU A 217 1.59 32.29 -13.72
N GLY A 218 1.65 30.96 -13.59
CA GLY A 218 1.54 30.03 -14.75
C GLY A 218 0.40 29.02 -14.68
N ASN A 219 -0.05 28.61 -15.86
CA ASN A 219 -1.22 27.78 -16.10
C ASN A 219 -0.91 26.32 -15.75
N VAL A 220 -1.34 25.81 -14.59
CA VAL A 220 -1.31 24.38 -14.18
C VAL A 220 -1.70 23.42 -15.32
N PHE A 221 -2.57 23.87 -16.22
CA PHE A 221 -2.99 23.16 -17.42
C PHE A 221 -1.86 22.77 -18.39
N ASP A 222 -0.76 23.52 -18.45
CA ASP A 222 0.34 23.22 -19.39
C ASP A 222 1.12 21.96 -18.96
N TYR A 223 1.12 21.61 -17.67
CA TYR A 223 1.76 20.40 -17.15
C TYR A 223 0.78 19.23 -16.96
N VAL A 224 -0.51 19.50 -16.67
CA VAL A 224 -1.61 18.52 -16.82
C VAL A 224 -1.63 17.90 -18.23
N ASN A 225 -1.09 18.58 -19.25
CA ASN A 225 -0.94 18.02 -20.60
C ASN A 225 0.14 16.93 -20.74
N VAL A 226 1.02 16.78 -19.74
CA VAL A 226 2.25 16.01 -19.83
C VAL A 226 2.13 14.65 -19.11
N ALA A 227 1.51 14.65 -17.92
CA ALA A 227 0.98 13.44 -17.28
C ALA A 227 -0.37 13.07 -17.91
N GLU A 228 -0.67 11.79 -18.10
CA GLU A 228 -1.99 11.41 -18.59
C GLU A 228 -3.01 11.61 -17.46
N VAL A 229 -3.71 12.74 -17.50
CA VAL A 229 -4.82 13.00 -16.59
C VAL A 229 -5.97 12.10 -16.98
N ILE A 230 -6.09 11.00 -16.26
CA ILE A 230 -7.16 10.02 -16.46
C ILE A 230 -8.42 10.41 -15.71
N TYR A 231 -8.34 11.35 -14.76
CA TYR A 231 -9.48 11.90 -14.05
C TYR A 231 -9.24 13.35 -13.61
N SER A 232 -10.28 14.18 -13.67
CA SER A 232 -10.27 15.53 -13.09
C SER A 232 -11.66 15.94 -12.60
N GLN A 233 -11.75 16.57 -11.44
CA GLN A 233 -12.96 17.16 -10.89
C GLN A 233 -12.68 18.55 -10.31
N HIS A 234 -13.69 19.41 -10.32
CA HIS A 234 -13.63 20.78 -9.78
C HIS A 234 -14.76 20.94 -8.75
N ASP A 235 -14.40 21.03 -7.47
CA ASP A 235 -15.34 21.04 -6.34
C ASP A 235 -14.69 21.65 -5.09
N ASP A 236 -15.47 21.94 -4.07
CA ASP A 236 -14.97 22.49 -2.80
C ASP A 236 -14.38 21.38 -1.93
N LEU A 237 -13.06 21.11 -2.04
CA LEU A 237 -12.41 19.99 -1.35
C LEU A 237 -12.06 20.33 0.09
N ASN A 238 -11.83 21.59 0.38
CA ASN A 238 -11.43 22.09 1.69
C ASN A 238 -12.57 22.72 2.50
N GLY A 239 -13.78 22.80 1.91
CA GLY A 239 -15.01 23.29 2.53
C GLY A 239 -15.06 24.80 2.77
N ASP A 240 -14.19 25.57 2.12
CA ASP A 240 -14.15 27.04 2.27
C ASP A 240 -15.08 27.78 1.31
N GLY A 241 -15.81 27.05 0.47
CA GLY A 241 -16.75 27.57 -0.52
C GLY A 241 -16.10 27.99 -1.84
N ARG A 242 -14.79 27.83 -2.00
CA ARG A 242 -14.09 27.97 -3.28
C ARG A 242 -14.04 26.62 -3.99
N LEU A 243 -13.84 26.67 -5.31
CA LEU A 243 -13.71 25.47 -6.10
C LEU A 243 -12.24 25.11 -6.26
N ASP A 244 -11.87 23.96 -5.72
CA ASP A 244 -10.58 23.31 -5.77
C ASP A 244 -10.56 22.26 -6.88
N TRP A 245 -9.37 21.83 -7.29
CA TRP A 245 -9.24 20.78 -8.28
C TRP A 245 -8.76 19.48 -7.67
N LEU A 246 -9.36 18.37 -8.08
CA LEU A 246 -8.92 17.01 -7.82
C LEU A 246 -8.48 16.38 -9.15
N PHE A 247 -7.31 15.78 -9.21
CA PHE A 247 -6.81 15.09 -10.40
C PHE A 247 -6.32 13.70 -10.06
N ALA A 248 -6.51 12.75 -10.97
CA ALA A 248 -5.80 11.49 -10.96
C ALA A 248 -4.86 11.42 -12.17
N LEU A 249 -3.57 11.24 -11.89
CA LEU A 249 -2.51 11.19 -12.88
C LEU A 249 -2.06 9.75 -13.05
N SER A 250 -2.18 9.23 -14.27
CA SER A 250 -1.53 7.98 -14.65
C SER A 250 -0.11 8.27 -15.10
N HIS A 251 0.84 7.51 -14.58
CA HIS A 251 2.25 7.59 -14.98
C HIS A 251 2.57 6.42 -15.92
N PRO A 252 2.43 6.58 -17.25
CA PRO A 252 2.68 5.50 -18.21
C PRO A 252 4.14 5.03 -18.21
N THR A 253 5.05 5.85 -17.68
CA THR A 253 6.50 5.58 -17.57
C THR A 253 6.89 4.86 -16.29
N LEU A 254 5.97 4.68 -15.33
CA LEU A 254 6.16 3.76 -14.22
C LEU A 254 5.58 2.42 -14.68
N PHE A 255 6.49 1.50 -15.04
CA PHE A 255 6.21 0.15 -15.55
C PHE A 255 4.96 -0.48 -14.89
N PRO A 256 4.10 -1.22 -15.62
CA PRO A 256 2.93 -1.86 -15.04
C PRO A 256 3.27 -2.56 -13.72
N PRO A 257 2.61 -2.19 -12.61
CA PRO A 257 1.42 -1.33 -12.56
C PRO A 257 1.69 0.18 -12.72
N ALA A 258 0.95 0.82 -13.62
CA ALA A 258 0.84 2.27 -13.67
C ALA A 258 0.26 2.73 -12.33
N ASP A 259 1.11 3.28 -11.48
CA ASP A 259 0.65 3.88 -10.24
C ASP A 259 -0.11 5.15 -10.57
N VAL A 260 -1.32 5.25 -10.03
CA VAL A 260 -2.11 6.46 -10.18
C VAL A 260 -1.95 7.31 -8.96
N GLU A 261 -1.57 8.55 -9.17
CA GLU A 261 -1.49 9.54 -8.11
C GLU A 261 -2.72 10.41 -8.10
N VAL A 262 -3.28 10.62 -6.91
CA VAL A 262 -4.39 11.54 -6.72
C VAL A 262 -3.84 12.82 -6.09
N TRP A 263 -4.09 13.95 -6.71
CA TRP A 263 -3.59 15.27 -6.32
C TRP A 263 -4.75 16.25 -6.12
N ALA A 264 -4.59 17.20 -5.20
CA ALA A 264 -5.50 18.32 -5.01
C ALA A 264 -4.80 19.67 -5.16
N ILE A 265 -5.48 20.62 -5.80
CA ILE A 265 -5.08 22.03 -5.91
C ILE A 265 -6.13 22.87 -5.21
N LEU A 266 -5.80 23.32 -4.00
CA LEU A 266 -6.66 24.06 -3.11
C LEU A 266 -6.50 25.56 -3.33
N GLN A 267 -7.61 26.28 -3.43
CA GLN A 267 -7.62 27.74 -3.42
C GLN A 267 -7.70 28.20 -1.97
N THR A 268 -6.71 28.95 -1.49
CA THR A 268 -6.68 29.49 -0.12
C THR A 268 -6.59 31.02 -0.12
N ASP A 269 -6.79 31.64 1.05
CA ASP A 269 -6.65 33.10 1.18
C ASP A 269 -5.21 33.57 0.93
N GLY A 270 -4.23 32.65 1.08
CA GLY A 270 -2.81 32.87 0.87
C GLY A 270 -2.33 32.60 -0.55
N GLY A 271 -3.16 32.04 -1.43
CA GLY A 271 -2.77 31.66 -2.79
C GLY A 271 -3.35 30.31 -3.19
N THR A 272 -2.58 29.54 -3.95
CA THR A 272 -2.91 28.15 -4.28
C THR A 272 -2.04 27.22 -3.44
N GLU A 273 -2.58 26.12 -2.95
CA GLU A 273 -1.83 25.07 -2.27
C GLU A 273 -2.00 23.79 -3.06
N VAL A 274 -0.91 23.06 -3.29
CA VAL A 274 -0.99 21.79 -4.01
C VAL A 274 -0.44 20.67 -3.16
N MET A 275 -1.19 19.58 -3.12
CA MET A 275 -0.86 18.42 -2.30
C MET A 275 -1.14 17.12 -3.04
N LYS A 276 -0.27 16.15 -2.82
CA LYS A 276 -0.49 14.75 -3.18
C LYS A 276 -1.36 14.12 -2.11
N LEU A 277 -2.53 13.60 -2.49
CA LEU A 277 -3.47 12.98 -1.56
C LEU A 277 -3.12 11.52 -1.31
N THR A 278 -2.92 10.75 -2.38
CA THR A 278 -2.64 9.31 -2.26
C THR A 278 -2.04 8.73 -3.53
N ARG A 279 -1.57 7.48 -3.44
CA ARG A 279 -1.15 6.63 -4.55
C ARG A 279 -2.04 5.39 -4.60
N LEU A 280 -2.67 5.15 -5.74
CA LEU A 280 -3.45 3.95 -6.03
C LEU A 280 -2.54 2.93 -6.69
N TRP A 281 -2.26 1.83 -5.97
CA TRP A 281 -1.45 0.74 -6.51
C TRP A 281 -2.32 -0.16 -7.39
N ALA A 282 -1.89 -0.37 -8.64
CA ALA A 282 -2.70 -1.09 -9.64
C ALA A 282 -2.43 -2.61 -9.71
N GLY A 283 -1.53 -3.14 -8.87
CA GLY A 283 -1.37 -4.60 -8.70
C GLY A 283 -1.01 -5.40 -9.96
N GLY A 284 -0.29 -4.79 -10.88
CA GLY A 284 0.13 -5.35 -12.17
C GLY A 284 -0.89 -5.21 -13.31
N GLU A 285 -2.11 -4.76 -13.05
CA GLU A 285 -3.10 -4.45 -14.09
C GLU A 285 -3.17 -2.93 -14.30
N ALA A 286 -3.52 -2.48 -15.51
CA ALA A 286 -3.77 -1.07 -15.74
C ALA A 286 -5.02 -0.64 -14.94
N VAL A 287 -4.98 0.55 -14.33
CA VAL A 287 -6.20 1.18 -13.82
C VAL A 287 -6.95 1.73 -15.02
N GLU A 288 -7.95 1.00 -15.50
CA GLU A 288 -8.68 1.36 -16.72
C GLU A 288 -9.70 2.48 -16.50
N GLU A 289 -10.21 2.63 -15.27
CA GLU A 289 -11.23 3.64 -14.93
C GLU A 289 -11.04 4.13 -13.48
N ILE A 290 -10.95 5.45 -13.33
CA ILE A 290 -11.03 6.14 -12.05
C ILE A 290 -12.18 7.13 -12.10
N SER A 291 -12.96 7.14 -11.04
CA SER A 291 -13.90 8.22 -10.76
C SER A 291 -13.75 8.68 -9.31
N ALA A 292 -14.22 9.89 -9.01
CA ALA A 292 -14.35 10.35 -7.64
C ALA A 292 -15.75 10.93 -7.40
N GLU A 293 -16.25 10.71 -6.19
CA GLU A 293 -17.50 11.29 -5.70
C GLU A 293 -17.20 12.09 -4.44
N ILE A 294 -17.79 13.28 -4.34
CA ILE A 294 -17.53 14.20 -3.23
C ILE A 294 -18.81 14.33 -2.42
N HIS A 295 -18.70 14.05 -1.12
CA HIS A 295 -19.81 13.98 -0.17
C HIS A 295 -19.59 15.00 0.95
N SER A 296 -20.36 16.08 0.94
CA SER A 296 -20.39 17.04 2.04
C SER A 296 -21.19 16.46 3.21
N LEU A 297 -20.52 16.22 4.33
CA LEU A 297 -21.13 15.63 5.53
C LEU A 297 -21.39 16.75 6.56
N PRO A 298 -22.59 16.85 7.18
CA PRO A 298 -22.93 17.95 8.08
C PRO A 298 -22.02 18.13 9.30
N LEU A 299 -21.31 17.06 9.68
CA LEU A 299 -20.43 17.03 10.86
C LEU A 299 -18.99 17.42 10.55
N PHE A 300 -18.65 17.66 9.28
CA PHE A 300 -17.29 17.98 8.86
C PHE A 300 -17.26 19.31 8.13
N ASP A 301 -16.21 20.08 8.44
CA ASP A 301 -15.92 21.30 7.72
C ASP A 301 -15.32 21.00 6.34
N THR A 302 -14.82 19.77 6.11
CA THR A 302 -14.30 19.31 4.82
C THR A 302 -15.11 18.14 4.27
N PRO A 303 -15.41 18.10 2.96
CA PRO A 303 -16.07 16.96 2.35
C PRO A 303 -15.21 15.70 2.33
N LEU A 304 -15.90 14.55 2.26
CA LEU A 304 -15.29 13.25 2.05
C LEU A 304 -15.22 12.95 0.55
N VAL A 305 -14.03 12.64 0.04
CA VAL A 305 -13.81 12.28 -1.36
C VAL A 305 -13.70 10.76 -1.47
N ALA A 306 -14.69 10.12 -2.06
CA ALA A 306 -14.65 8.72 -2.42
C ALA A 306 -13.95 8.58 -3.78
N VAL A 307 -12.80 7.91 -3.84
CA VAL A 307 -12.07 7.59 -5.08
C VAL A 307 -12.32 6.13 -5.44
N LEU A 308 -12.90 5.92 -6.61
CA LEU A 308 -13.35 4.66 -7.15
C LEU A 308 -12.36 4.19 -8.22
N SER A 309 -11.99 2.92 -8.18
CA SER A 309 -11.13 2.28 -9.19
C SER A 309 -11.55 0.82 -9.39
N ASN A 310 -11.08 0.19 -10.46
CA ASN A 310 -11.23 -1.27 -10.65
C ASN A 310 -10.63 -2.12 -9.52
N LYS A 311 -9.74 -1.55 -8.68
CA LYS A 311 -9.12 -2.24 -7.53
C LYS A 311 -9.83 -1.99 -6.20
N GLY A 312 -10.82 -1.11 -6.17
CA GLY A 312 -11.61 -0.86 -4.96
C GLY A 312 -11.93 0.62 -4.73
N LEU A 313 -12.49 0.85 -3.54
CA LEU A 313 -12.98 2.13 -3.06
C LEU A 313 -12.06 2.68 -1.97
N ARG A 314 -11.67 3.95 -2.08
CA ARG A 314 -10.91 4.67 -1.07
C ARG A 314 -11.64 5.92 -0.68
N PHE A 315 -11.56 6.31 0.59
CA PHE A 315 -12.07 7.60 1.03
C PHE A 315 -10.91 8.47 1.49
N LEU A 316 -10.91 9.71 1.02
CA LEU A 316 -9.93 10.74 1.34
C LEU A 316 -10.67 11.87 2.06
N GLN A 317 -10.14 12.30 3.19
CA GLN A 317 -10.61 13.50 3.88
C GLN A 317 -9.43 14.46 4.05
N LEU A 318 -9.62 15.71 3.65
CA LEU A 318 -8.66 16.76 3.93
C LEU A 318 -8.81 17.23 5.38
N ILE A 319 -7.71 17.25 6.11
CA ILE A 319 -7.63 17.76 7.47
C ILE A 319 -6.57 18.85 7.48
N LYS A 320 -6.87 19.99 8.08
CA LYS A 320 -5.90 21.06 8.26
C LYS A 320 -5.24 20.90 9.63
N ASP A 321 -3.98 20.50 9.64
CA ASP A 321 -3.11 20.66 10.80
C ASP A 321 -2.55 22.10 10.83
N GLU A 322 -2.07 22.58 11.97
CA GLU A 322 -1.76 23.99 12.26
C GLU A 322 -0.94 24.73 11.17
N GLU A 323 -0.16 23.99 10.38
CA GLU A 323 0.69 24.53 9.30
C GLU A 323 0.43 23.95 7.89
N ALA A 324 -0.31 22.84 7.75
CA ALA A 324 -0.46 22.15 6.45
C ALA A 324 -1.76 21.34 6.32
N TRP A 325 -2.18 21.10 5.08
CA TRP A 325 -3.23 20.12 4.79
C TRP A 325 -2.66 18.70 4.74
N GLU A 326 -3.38 17.77 5.33
CA GLU A 326 -3.12 16.34 5.29
C GLU A 326 -4.32 15.59 4.70
N ALA A 327 -4.07 14.49 4.00
CA ALA A 327 -5.11 13.63 3.46
C ALA A 327 -5.21 12.35 4.32
N LYS A 328 -6.28 12.23 5.11
CA LYS A 328 -6.57 11.00 5.85
C LYS A 328 -7.18 9.98 4.88
N LEU A 329 -6.50 8.85 4.71
CA LEU A 329 -6.92 7.77 3.82
C LEU A 329 -7.63 6.66 4.60
N HIS A 330 -8.86 6.35 4.19
CA HIS A 330 -9.58 5.16 4.64
C HIS A 330 -9.64 4.14 3.51
N MET A 331 -8.98 3.00 3.71
CA MET A 331 -8.92 1.93 2.72
C MET A 331 -9.97 0.87 2.99
N PHE A 332 -10.79 0.58 1.97
CA PHE A 332 -11.63 -0.61 1.92
C PHE A 332 -10.96 -1.65 1.03
N TYR A 333 -10.34 -2.66 1.65
CA TYR A 333 -9.74 -3.75 0.91
C TYR A 333 -10.82 -4.73 0.41
N GLY A 334 -10.85 -4.92 -0.91
CA GLY A 334 -11.48 -6.07 -1.54
C GLY A 334 -11.43 -5.94 -3.06
N HIS A 335 -11.00 -7.01 -3.72
CA HIS A 335 -10.96 -7.08 -5.17
C HIS A 335 -12.40 -7.15 -5.72
N GLU A 336 -12.68 -6.43 -6.81
CA GLU A 336 -13.93 -6.53 -7.59
C GLU A 336 -15.21 -6.46 -6.74
N MET A 337 -15.37 -5.37 -6.00
CA MET A 337 -16.56 -5.19 -5.16
C MET A 337 -17.53 -4.22 -5.81
N ASP A 338 -18.75 -4.70 -6.02
CA ASP A 338 -19.90 -3.82 -6.20
C ASP A 338 -20.17 -3.13 -4.86
N TYR A 339 -20.38 -1.82 -4.88
CA TYR A 339 -20.83 -1.06 -3.72
C TYR A 339 -21.90 -0.06 -4.12
N SER A 340 -22.65 0.39 -3.12
CA SER A 340 -23.55 1.52 -3.19
C SER A 340 -23.19 2.48 -2.07
N LEU A 341 -22.89 3.73 -2.44
CA LEU A 341 -22.63 4.81 -1.52
C LEU A 341 -23.80 5.78 -1.59
N GLN A 342 -24.46 6.04 -0.46
CA GLN A 342 -25.62 6.92 -0.42
C GLN A 342 -25.72 7.68 0.89
N MET A 343 -26.24 8.91 0.81
CA MET A 343 -26.66 9.66 1.99
C MET A 343 -28.02 9.14 2.45
N VAL A 344 -28.10 8.66 3.68
CA VAL A 344 -29.36 8.26 4.32
C VAL A 344 -29.60 9.17 5.51
N GLU A 345 -30.60 10.04 5.37
CA GLU A 345 -30.81 11.17 6.28
C GLU A 345 -29.59 12.11 6.25
N ASP A 346 -28.80 12.15 7.32
CA ASP A 346 -27.62 13.01 7.46
C ASP A 346 -26.30 12.21 7.52
N ASP A 347 -26.37 10.89 7.43
CA ASP A 347 -25.20 10.01 7.55
C ASP A 347 -24.88 9.31 6.23
N LEU A 348 -23.58 9.08 6.00
CA LEU A 348 -23.09 8.38 4.82
C LEU A 348 -23.14 6.87 5.06
N GLN A 349 -23.92 6.18 4.22
CA GLN A 349 -24.03 4.73 4.24
C GLN A 349 -23.28 4.13 3.05
N LEU A 350 -22.46 3.13 3.35
CA LEU A 350 -21.81 2.27 2.37
C LEU A 350 -22.42 0.88 2.45
N GLU A 351 -23.08 0.44 1.39
CA GLU A 351 -23.42 -0.96 1.18
C GLU A 351 -22.36 -1.61 0.30
N ARG A 352 -21.70 -2.64 0.80
CA ARG A 352 -20.78 -3.48 0.06
C ARG A 352 -21.51 -4.75 -0.36
N PHE A 353 -21.47 -5.09 -1.63
CA PHE A 353 -21.98 -6.35 -2.16
C PHE A 353 -20.81 -7.31 -2.35
N VAL A 354 -21.01 -8.55 -1.91
CA VAL A 354 -20.01 -9.62 -2.00
C VAL A 354 -20.69 -10.81 -2.65
N ASP A 355 -20.00 -11.55 -3.50
CA ASP A 355 -20.53 -12.84 -3.93
C ASP A 355 -20.54 -13.79 -2.73
N ALA A 356 -21.74 -14.12 -2.22
CA ALA A 356 -21.89 -15.03 -1.10
C ALA A 356 -21.26 -16.40 -1.36
N ALA A 357 -21.08 -16.82 -2.61
CA ALA A 357 -20.40 -18.06 -2.96
C ALA A 357 -18.87 -18.00 -2.76
N THR A 358 -18.29 -16.80 -2.77
CA THR A 358 -16.84 -16.58 -2.55
C THR A 358 -16.53 -15.86 -1.24
N SER A 359 -17.57 -15.43 -0.52
CA SER A 359 -17.47 -14.82 0.81
C SER A 359 -17.30 -15.87 1.90
N TYR A 360 -16.20 -15.80 2.65
CA TYR A 360 -15.92 -16.69 3.78
C TYR A 360 -17.01 -16.71 4.85
N MET A 361 -17.80 -15.64 4.97
CA MET A 361 -18.84 -15.50 5.99
C MET A 361 -20.23 -15.89 5.49
N GLY A 362 -20.37 -16.28 4.21
CA GLY A 362 -21.67 -16.51 3.58
C GLY A 362 -22.53 -15.26 3.50
N VAL A 363 -21.91 -14.07 3.50
CA VAL A 363 -22.59 -12.78 3.39
C VAL A 363 -22.61 -12.33 1.94
N ASP A 364 -23.76 -11.84 1.46
CA ASP A 364 -23.86 -11.19 0.15
C ASP A 364 -23.81 -9.66 0.25
N ARG A 365 -23.99 -9.13 1.47
CA ARG A 365 -24.00 -7.69 1.70
C ARG A 365 -23.58 -7.32 3.10
N ILE A 366 -22.77 -6.27 3.19
CA ILE A 366 -22.33 -5.66 4.44
C ILE A 366 -22.67 -4.18 4.39
N THR A 367 -23.31 -3.67 5.44
CA THR A 367 -23.67 -2.26 5.56
C THR A 367 -22.76 -1.60 6.58
N TYR A 368 -22.16 -0.50 6.18
CA TYR A 368 -21.35 0.37 7.01
C TYR A 368 -22.00 1.74 7.10
N TRP A 369 -21.86 2.39 8.25
CA TRP A 369 -22.17 3.81 8.40
C TRP A 369 -20.91 4.56 8.76
N TRP A 370 -20.78 5.76 8.24
CA TRP A 370 -19.72 6.66 8.64
C TRP A 370 -19.92 7.08 10.10
N ASP A 371 -19.00 6.69 10.97
CA ASP A 371 -18.90 7.15 12.36
C ASP A 371 -18.07 8.42 12.36
N ALA A 372 -18.74 9.57 12.46
CA ALA A 372 -18.08 10.87 12.36
C ALA A 372 -17.11 11.15 13.53
N GLU A 373 -17.35 10.58 14.71
CA GLU A 373 -16.50 10.77 15.89
C GLU A 373 -15.16 10.04 15.71
N LYS A 374 -15.20 8.85 15.10
CA LYS A 374 -13.99 8.09 14.77
C LYS A 374 -13.38 8.50 13.43
N GLY A 375 -14.17 9.16 12.58
CA GLY A 375 -13.85 9.44 11.19
C GLY A 375 -13.51 8.15 10.47
N GLU A 376 -14.36 7.13 10.57
CA GLU A 376 -14.22 5.85 9.86
C GLU A 376 -15.59 5.22 9.60
N PHE A 377 -15.66 4.28 8.67
CA PHE A 377 -16.86 3.49 8.44
C PHE A 377 -16.93 2.33 9.44
N VAL A 378 -18.03 2.26 10.19
CA VAL A 378 -18.30 1.20 11.16
C VAL A 378 -19.34 0.25 10.58
N GLU A 379 -19.05 -1.04 10.66
CA GLU A 379 -19.99 -2.08 10.25
C GLU A 379 -21.20 -2.10 11.19
N VAL A 380 -22.41 -2.02 10.63
CA VAL A 380 -23.65 -2.07 11.44
C VAL A 380 -24.48 -3.33 11.22
N SER A 381 -24.35 -3.95 10.05
CA SER A 381 -25.13 -5.13 9.72
C SER A 381 -24.50 -5.92 8.59
N ARG A 382 -24.64 -7.24 8.69
CA ARG A 382 -24.34 -8.19 7.62
C ARG A 382 -25.64 -8.87 7.21
N HIS A 383 -25.88 -8.94 5.92
CA HIS A 383 -26.95 -9.73 5.35
C HIS A 383 -26.35 -11.03 4.79
N ALA A 384 -26.95 -12.15 5.19
CA ALA A 384 -26.56 -13.47 4.71
C ALA A 384 -27.80 -14.13 4.08
N PRO A 385 -27.74 -14.54 2.81
CA PRO A 385 -28.86 -15.17 2.11
C PRO A 385 -29.04 -16.66 2.49
N ASN A 386 -28.31 -17.14 3.49
CA ASN A 386 -28.39 -18.52 4.00
C ASN A 386 -29.67 -18.77 4.82
N SER A 387 -29.96 -20.02 5.17
CA SER A 387 -31.18 -20.36 5.91
C SER A 387 -31.24 -19.79 7.34
N LEU A 388 -30.09 -19.39 7.89
CA LEU A 388 -29.96 -18.82 9.22
C LEU A 388 -30.27 -17.31 9.23
N GLY A 389 -30.22 -16.65 8.07
CA GLY A 389 -30.39 -15.21 7.94
C GLY A 389 -29.32 -14.39 8.68
N MET A 390 -28.16 -15.01 8.97
CA MET A 390 -27.03 -14.38 9.65
C MET A 390 -25.70 -14.99 9.17
N PRO A 391 -24.58 -14.26 9.30
CA PRO A 391 -23.25 -14.76 8.97
C PRO A 391 -22.91 -16.07 9.69
N PHE A 392 -22.12 -16.94 9.04
CA PHE A 392 -21.78 -18.24 9.61
C PHE A 392 -20.90 -18.15 10.87
N ASP A 393 -20.06 -17.13 10.99
CA ASP A 393 -19.25 -16.85 12.18
C ASP A 393 -20.14 -16.45 13.37
N ASP A 394 -21.08 -15.53 13.17
CA ASP A 394 -22.05 -15.12 14.20
C ASP A 394 -22.93 -16.30 14.66
N ALA A 395 -23.41 -17.10 13.69
CA ALA A 395 -24.17 -18.31 13.98
C ALA A 395 -23.35 -19.33 14.77
N PHE A 396 -22.07 -19.49 14.42
CA PHE A 396 -21.18 -20.41 15.11
C PHE A 396 -20.88 -19.98 16.55
N ASP A 397 -20.61 -18.70 16.77
CA ASP A 397 -20.40 -18.17 18.12
C ASP A 397 -21.68 -18.27 18.97
N SER A 398 -22.85 -18.06 18.38
CA SER A 398 -24.14 -18.31 19.02
C SER A 398 -24.29 -19.78 19.45
N ALA A 399 -23.95 -20.73 18.58
CA ALA A 399 -23.98 -22.16 18.89
C ALA A 399 -22.99 -22.54 20.00
N LYS A 400 -21.79 -21.94 20.02
CA LYS A 400 -20.79 -22.15 21.08
C LYS A 400 -21.31 -21.70 22.44
N VAL A 401 -21.92 -20.51 22.54
CA VAL A 401 -22.51 -20.02 23.79
C VAL A 401 -23.63 -20.95 24.26
N LEU A 402 -24.49 -21.41 23.34
CA LEU A 402 -25.56 -22.35 23.66
C LEU A 402 -25.02 -23.66 24.27
N ILE A 403 -23.98 -24.25 23.69
CA ILE A 403 -23.41 -25.52 24.16
C ILE A 403 -22.58 -25.33 25.44
N LEU A 404 -21.62 -24.40 25.42
CA LEU A 404 -20.55 -24.32 26.42
C LEU A 404 -20.96 -23.54 27.68
N GLU A 405 -21.83 -22.54 27.53
CA GLU A 405 -22.21 -21.65 28.63
C GLU A 405 -23.61 -21.99 29.15
N ASN A 406 -24.57 -22.22 28.24
CA ASN A 406 -25.96 -22.44 28.61
C ASN A 406 -26.32 -23.93 28.80
N GLY A 407 -25.53 -24.84 28.24
CA GLY A 407 -25.84 -26.26 28.20
C GLY A 407 -27.09 -26.62 27.38
N ASP A 408 -27.48 -25.76 26.43
CA ASP A 408 -28.63 -25.92 25.55
C ASP A 408 -28.20 -26.52 24.20
N SER A 409 -27.80 -27.78 24.22
CA SER A 409 -27.37 -28.51 23.01
C SER A 409 -28.50 -28.67 22.00
N ALA A 410 -29.75 -28.82 22.44
CA ALA A 410 -30.92 -28.92 21.58
C ALA A 410 -31.08 -27.69 20.67
N ALA A 411 -30.88 -26.48 21.20
CA ALA A 411 -30.95 -25.24 20.41
C ALA A 411 -29.75 -25.06 19.47
N ALA A 412 -28.56 -25.56 19.83
CA ALA A 412 -27.36 -25.43 19.01
C ALA A 412 -27.33 -26.34 17.78
N ILE A 413 -27.91 -27.55 17.87
CA ILE A 413 -27.95 -28.55 16.79
C ILE A 413 -28.44 -27.96 15.46
N PRO A 414 -29.65 -27.35 15.36
CA PRO A 414 -30.15 -26.85 14.07
C PRO A 414 -29.26 -25.77 13.45
N ILE A 415 -28.59 -24.95 14.27
CA ILE A 415 -27.65 -23.92 13.80
C ILE A 415 -26.41 -24.60 13.19
N LEU A 416 -25.79 -25.51 13.93
CA LEU A 416 -24.59 -26.23 13.49
C LEU A 416 -24.85 -27.13 12.28
N THR A 417 -26.04 -27.75 12.19
CA THR A 417 -26.45 -28.50 11.00
C THR A 417 -26.58 -27.59 9.78
N ALA A 418 -27.24 -26.44 9.91
CA ALA A 418 -27.37 -25.51 8.79
C ALA A 418 -26.00 -24.98 8.31
N ILE A 419 -25.08 -24.67 9.23
CA ILE A 419 -23.70 -24.31 8.87
C ILE A 419 -23.02 -25.46 8.11
N ALA A 420 -23.09 -26.69 8.62
CA ALA A 420 -22.44 -27.85 7.99
C ALA A 420 -23.01 -28.20 6.61
N ASP A 421 -24.31 -27.97 6.39
CA ASP A 421 -24.98 -28.28 5.13
C ASP A 421 -24.78 -27.19 4.06
N GLU A 422 -24.67 -25.92 4.46
CA GLU A 422 -24.62 -24.78 3.52
C GLU A 422 -23.22 -24.20 3.30
N TYR A 423 -22.26 -24.45 4.20
CA TYR A 423 -20.92 -23.90 4.07
C TYR A 423 -20.15 -24.56 2.92
N VAL A 424 -19.70 -23.75 1.96
CA VAL A 424 -18.85 -24.18 0.84
C VAL A 424 -17.42 -23.72 1.11
N PRO A 425 -16.43 -24.63 1.24
CA PRO A 425 -15.04 -24.24 1.42
C PRO A 425 -14.50 -23.46 0.21
N ILE A 426 -14.09 -22.21 0.41
CA ILE A 426 -13.50 -21.36 -0.62
C ILE A 426 -11.97 -21.48 -0.53
N HIS A 427 -11.39 -22.38 -1.32
CA HIS A 427 -9.95 -22.62 -1.54
C HIS A 427 -9.06 -22.91 -0.30
N ASP A 428 -7.86 -23.44 -0.55
CA ASP A 428 -6.83 -23.85 0.45
C ASP A 428 -6.26 -22.69 1.30
N SER A 429 -6.96 -21.55 1.39
CA SER A 429 -6.51 -20.42 2.19
C SER A 429 -6.57 -20.75 3.68
N GLU A 430 -5.52 -20.35 4.40
CA GLU A 430 -5.14 -20.81 5.74
C GLU A 430 -6.11 -20.40 6.87
N TRP A 431 -7.28 -19.85 6.55
CA TRP A 431 -8.26 -19.37 7.53
C TRP A 431 -9.64 -20.03 7.43
N PRO A 432 -9.75 -21.35 7.67
CA PRO A 432 -11.00 -21.94 8.12
C PRO A 432 -11.15 -21.63 9.61
N ILE A 433 -11.82 -20.53 9.98
CA ILE A 433 -12.48 -20.52 11.29
C ILE A 433 -13.45 -21.71 11.26
N SER A 434 -13.28 -22.56 12.27
CA SER A 434 -12.94 -23.96 12.02
C SER A 434 -14.14 -24.86 11.80
N LEU A 435 -14.45 -25.16 10.53
CA LEU A 435 -15.33 -26.27 10.17
C LEU A 435 -15.00 -27.57 10.94
N PRO A 436 -13.72 -27.90 11.23
CA PRO A 436 -13.39 -28.99 12.14
C PRO A 436 -13.96 -28.84 13.57
N GLN A 437 -13.89 -27.64 14.15
CA GLN A 437 -14.48 -27.36 15.46
C GLN A 437 -16.00 -27.37 15.40
N MET A 438 -16.59 -26.85 14.32
CA MET A 438 -18.05 -26.85 14.12
C MET A 438 -18.59 -28.27 14.10
N LEU A 439 -18.00 -29.16 13.30
CA LEU A 439 -18.38 -30.57 13.25
C LEU A 439 -18.15 -31.28 14.60
N TYR A 440 -17.10 -30.91 15.33
CA TYR A 440 -16.86 -31.43 16.67
C TYR A 440 -17.97 -31.01 17.64
N LEU A 441 -18.34 -29.73 17.64
CA LEU A 441 -19.41 -29.21 18.49
C LEU A 441 -20.78 -29.77 18.09
N LEU A 442 -21.01 -30.05 16.79
CA LEU A 442 -22.21 -30.73 16.33
C LEU A 442 -22.28 -32.16 16.90
N GLY A 443 -21.17 -32.90 16.82
CA GLY A 443 -21.07 -34.23 17.43
C GLY A 443 -21.28 -34.21 18.94
N LEU A 444 -20.68 -33.23 19.63
CA LEU A 444 -20.82 -33.04 21.08
C LEU A 444 -22.27 -32.70 21.46
N ALA A 445 -22.93 -31.80 20.73
CA ALA A 445 -24.31 -31.43 20.99
C ALA A 445 -25.25 -32.63 20.82
N HIS A 446 -25.07 -33.43 19.77
CA HIS A 446 -25.84 -34.68 19.61
C HIS A 446 -25.56 -35.69 20.74
N GLU A 447 -24.32 -35.79 21.22
CA GLU A 447 -23.95 -36.64 22.36
C GLU A 447 -24.65 -36.20 23.66
N MET A 448 -24.68 -34.90 23.93
CA MET A 448 -25.36 -34.30 25.09
C MET A 448 -26.87 -34.56 25.07
N GLU A 449 -27.50 -34.57 23.89
CA GLU A 449 -28.92 -34.92 23.71
C GLU A 449 -29.21 -36.43 23.67
N GLY A 450 -28.19 -37.29 23.77
CA GLY A 450 -28.34 -38.75 23.67
C GLY A 450 -28.63 -39.26 22.26
N ASN A 451 -28.42 -38.44 21.23
CA ASN A 451 -28.57 -38.78 19.82
C ASN A 451 -27.31 -39.46 19.28
N GLU A 452 -27.05 -40.68 19.75
CA GLU A 452 -25.77 -41.37 19.54
C GLU A 452 -25.40 -41.55 18.06
N ALA A 453 -26.36 -41.94 17.22
CA ALA A 453 -26.12 -42.18 15.80
C ALA A 453 -25.66 -40.92 15.06
N GLN A 454 -26.29 -39.78 15.35
CA GLN A 454 -25.95 -38.47 14.77
C GLN A 454 -24.60 -37.96 15.30
N ALA A 455 -24.31 -38.18 16.59
CA ALA A 455 -23.01 -37.84 17.16
C ALA A 455 -21.88 -38.62 16.46
N VAL A 456 -22.07 -39.93 16.26
CA VAL A 456 -21.10 -40.77 15.53
C VAL A 456 -20.93 -40.29 14.09
N ALA A 457 -22.02 -39.93 13.41
CA ALA A 457 -21.96 -39.44 12.04
C ALA A 457 -21.12 -38.15 11.93
N ALA A 458 -21.38 -37.17 12.80
CA ALA A 458 -20.64 -35.90 12.82
C ALA A 458 -19.16 -36.09 13.17
N TYR A 459 -18.84 -36.88 14.20
CA TYR A 459 -17.46 -37.19 14.57
C TYR A 459 -16.71 -37.96 13.46
N TRP A 460 -17.38 -38.90 12.79
CA TRP A 460 -16.79 -39.64 11.69
C TRP A 460 -16.49 -38.73 10.50
N GLN A 461 -17.42 -37.85 10.13
CA GLN A 461 -17.22 -36.87 9.06
C GLN A 461 -16.02 -35.97 9.36
N LEU A 462 -15.96 -35.41 10.57
CA LEU A 462 -14.83 -34.60 11.03
C LEU A 462 -13.49 -35.34 10.90
N TRP A 463 -13.41 -36.56 11.41
CA TRP A 463 -12.19 -37.35 11.36
C TRP A 463 -11.78 -37.72 9.93
N HIS A 464 -12.75 -38.03 9.08
CA HIS A 464 -12.53 -38.42 7.69
C HIS A 464 -12.08 -37.24 6.82
N ASP A 465 -12.78 -36.10 6.93
CA ASP A 465 -12.58 -34.95 6.04
C ASP A 465 -11.42 -34.05 6.51
N TYR A 466 -11.11 -34.02 7.81
CA TYR A 466 -10.08 -33.15 8.40
C TYR A 466 -9.10 -33.91 9.31
N PRO A 467 -8.45 -34.98 8.84
CA PRO A 467 -7.69 -35.90 9.70
C PRO A 467 -6.49 -35.28 10.43
N THR A 468 -6.00 -34.12 9.97
CA THR A 468 -4.87 -33.39 10.58
C THR A 468 -5.30 -32.39 11.65
N SER A 469 -6.60 -32.13 11.81
CA SER A 469 -7.12 -31.20 12.81
C SER A 469 -7.04 -31.79 14.22
N LEU A 470 -6.73 -30.95 15.23
CA LEU A 470 -6.81 -31.35 16.64
C LEU A 470 -8.21 -31.86 17.02
N TYR A 471 -9.26 -31.27 16.43
CA TYR A 471 -10.64 -31.69 16.66
C TYR A 471 -10.92 -33.09 16.10
N ALA A 472 -10.29 -33.47 14.99
CA ALA A 472 -10.38 -34.81 14.44
C ALA A 472 -9.73 -35.86 15.34
N LEU A 473 -8.62 -35.52 16.02
CA LEU A 473 -8.01 -36.41 17.02
C LEU A 473 -8.94 -36.62 18.23
N MET A 474 -9.62 -35.55 18.68
CA MET A 474 -10.62 -35.65 19.75
C MET A 474 -11.84 -36.47 19.33
N ALA A 475 -12.30 -36.30 18.08
CA ALA A 475 -13.39 -37.08 17.51
C ALA A 475 -13.03 -38.57 17.39
N ALA A 476 -11.80 -38.90 16.96
CA ALA A 476 -11.31 -40.27 16.91
C ALA A 476 -11.36 -40.94 18.28
N ALA A 477 -10.89 -40.25 19.33
CA ALA A 477 -10.96 -40.78 20.69
C ALA A 477 -12.41 -41.04 21.14
N LYS A 478 -13.35 -40.13 20.81
CA LYS A 478 -14.79 -40.33 21.07
C LYS A 478 -15.39 -41.52 20.33
N LEU A 479 -14.92 -41.79 19.10
CA LEU A 479 -15.37 -42.93 18.29
C LEU A 479 -14.83 -44.26 18.80
N GLU A 480 -13.64 -44.29 19.42
CA GLU A 480 -13.05 -45.51 20.00
C GLU A 480 -13.69 -45.94 21.33
N GLU A 481 -14.27 -44.99 22.08
CA GLU A 481 -14.96 -45.27 23.35
C GLU A 481 -16.35 -45.89 23.18
N LYS A 482 -16.96 -45.73 22.00
CA LYS A 482 -18.29 -46.25 21.65
C LYS A 482 -18.18 -47.60 20.96
#